data_AF-A0A8T5ABD7-F1
#
_entry.id   AF-A0A8T5ABD7-F1
#
_cell.length_a   1.000
_cell.length_b   1.000
_cell.length_c   1.000
_cell.angle_alpha   90.00
_cell.angle_beta   90.00
_cell.angle_gamma   90.00
#
_symmetry.space_group_name_H-M   'P 1'
#
loop_
_entity.id
_entity.type
_entity.pdbx_description
1 polymer ?
#
loop_
_entity_poly.entity_id
_entity_poly.type
_entity_poly.pdbx_seq_one_letter_code
_entity_poly.pdbx_strand_id
1 'polypeptide(L)'
;MAREIIFKATWLGFKLIDEICEKICSMARDWVGIDVILDVLRGFSLTDEEAKIIFNFLVKYFLEMDERGEKVKAKEEFYNLYKEGD
;
A
#
# COMPACT_ATOMS: atom_id res chain seq x y z
N MET A 1 -11.00 -12.02 -26.77
CA MET A 1 -11.27 -10.58 -26.52
C MET A 1 -11.67 -10.26 -25.08
N ALA A 2 -12.84 -10.68 -24.55
CA ALA A 2 -13.20 -10.34 -23.15
C ALA A 2 -12.22 -10.85 -22.08
N ARG A 3 -11.67 -12.07 -22.26
CA ARG A 3 -10.66 -12.65 -21.36
C ARG A 3 -9.34 -11.88 -21.31
N GLU A 4 -8.88 -11.32 -22.44
CA GLU A 4 -7.63 -10.55 -22.48
C GLU A 4 -7.76 -9.18 -21.84
N ILE A 5 -8.93 -8.55 -21.93
CA ILE A 5 -9.22 -7.27 -21.29
C ILE A 5 -9.28 -7.45 -19.77
N ILE A 6 -9.95 -8.50 -19.30
CA ILE A 6 -9.97 -8.86 -17.87
C ILE A 6 -8.55 -9.17 -17.40
N PHE A 7 -7.78 -9.97 -18.13
CA PHE A 7 -6.42 -10.32 -17.74
C PHE A 7 -5.48 -9.08 -17.69
N LYS A 8 -5.59 -8.15 -18.65
CA LYS A 8 -4.85 -6.89 -18.62
C LYS A 8 -5.30 -5.95 -17.50
N ALA A 9 -6.60 -5.83 -17.24
CA ALA A 9 -7.12 -5.02 -16.15
C ALA A 9 -6.70 -5.57 -14.78
N THR A 10 -6.77 -6.89 -14.60
CA THR A 10 -6.28 -7.56 -13.39
C THR A 10 -4.76 -7.42 -13.24
N TRP A 11 -3.99 -7.54 -14.33
CA TRP A 11 -2.53 -7.36 -14.32
C TRP A 11 -2.12 -5.91 -14.01
N LEU A 12 -2.82 -4.93 -14.58
CA LEU A 12 -2.60 -3.51 -14.26
C LEU A 12 -2.97 -3.20 -12.80
N GLY A 13 -4.02 -3.82 -12.27
CA GLY A 13 -4.40 -3.72 -10.86
C GLY A 13 -3.34 -4.34 -9.94
N PHE A 14 -2.78 -5.50 -10.29
CA PHE A 14 -1.69 -6.12 -9.54
C PHE A 14 -0.43 -5.27 -9.54
N LYS A 15 -0.04 -4.72 -10.70
CA LYS A 15 1.13 -3.85 -10.79
C LYS A 15 0.98 -2.57 -9.98
N LEU A 16 -0.21 -1.97 -10.01
CA LEU A 16 -0.50 -0.76 -9.23
C LEU A 16 -0.41 -1.03 -7.72
N ILE A 17 -0.98 -2.16 -7.26
CA ILE A 17 -0.91 -2.55 -5.84
C ILE A 17 0.54 -2.80 -5.42
N ASP A 18 1.35 -3.43 -6.29
CA ASP A 18 2.74 -3.71 -5.99
C ASP A 18 3.57 -2.42 -5.88
N GLU A 19 3.38 -1.46 -6.80
CA GLU A 19 4.02 -0.14 -6.74
C GLU A 19 3.60 0.65 -5.48
N ILE A 20 2.32 0.55 -5.07
CA ILE A 20 1.82 1.12 -3.82
C ILE A 20 2.54 0.48 -2.62
N CYS A 21 2.61 -0.85 -2.59
CA CYS A 21 3.22 -1.59 -1.51
C CYS A 21 4.72 -1.30 -1.38
N GLU A 22 5.46 -1.29 -2.49
CA GLU A 22 6.89 -0.96 -2.52
C GLU A 22 7.16 0.45 -1.97
N LYS A 23 6.35 1.43 -2.41
CA LYS A 23 6.48 2.82 -1.98
C LYS A 23 6.13 3.00 -0.51
N ILE A 24 5.06 2.37 -0.05
CA ILE A 24 4.65 2.41 1.36
C ILE A 24 5.66 1.66 2.24
N CYS A 25 6.19 0.53 1.79
CA CYS A 25 7.21 -0.23 2.51
C CYS A 25 8.47 0.60 2.74
N SER A 26 8.92 1.31 1.71
CA SER A 26 10.10 2.19 1.79
C SER A 26 9.88 3.36 2.74
N MET A 27 8.69 3.97 2.72
CA MET A 27 8.38 5.14 3.55
C MET A 27 8.10 4.75 5.01
N ALA A 28 7.29 3.72 5.22
CA ALA A 28 6.86 3.26 6.53
C ALA A 28 7.91 2.38 7.22
N ARG A 29 9.18 2.40 6.80
CA ARG A 29 10.28 1.76 7.54
C ARG A 29 10.34 2.26 8.99
N ASP A 30 10.09 3.55 9.17
CA ASP A 30 9.87 4.21 10.44
C ASP A 30 8.40 4.62 10.60
N TRP A 31 8.05 5.16 11.77
CA TRP A 31 6.71 5.66 12.03
C TRP A 31 6.35 6.84 11.13
N VAL A 32 5.37 6.65 10.25
CA VAL A 32 4.87 7.65 9.30
C VAL A 32 3.42 8.02 9.63
N GLY A 33 3.08 9.30 9.48
CA GLY A 33 1.71 9.78 9.68
C GLY A 33 0.73 9.14 8.70
N ILE A 34 -0.48 8.82 9.16
CA ILE A 34 -1.52 8.23 8.30
C ILE A 34 -1.91 9.17 7.17
N ASP A 35 -1.92 10.48 7.44
CA ASP A 35 -2.15 11.53 6.45
C ASP A 35 -1.18 11.42 5.26
N VAL A 36 0.10 11.18 5.54
CA VAL A 36 1.14 11.01 4.52
C VAL A 36 0.87 9.76 3.66
N ILE A 37 0.46 8.65 4.27
CA ILE A 37 0.14 7.42 3.53
C ILE A 37 -1.10 7.62 2.64
N LEU A 38 -2.13 8.28 3.15
CA LEU A 38 -3.33 8.58 2.37
C LEU A 38 -3.03 9.51 1.20
N ASP A 39 -2.14 10.49 1.38
CA ASP A 39 -1.70 11.38 0.30
C ASP A 39 -0.89 10.63 -0.78
N VAL A 40 -0.06 9.66 -0.39
CA VAL A 40 0.62 8.77 -1.35
C VAL A 40 -0.41 7.98 -2.15
N LEU A 41 -1.41 7.38 -1.49
CA LEU A 41 -2.47 6.61 -2.16
C LEU A 41 -3.28 7.49 -3.13
N ARG A 42 -3.65 8.70 -2.73
CA ARG A 42 -4.29 9.68 -3.63
C ARG A 42 -3.42 10.02 -4.84
N GLY A 43 -2.10 10.06 -4.67
CA GLY A 43 -1.13 10.23 -5.75
C GLY A 43 -1.20 9.14 -6.85
N PHE A 44 -1.76 7.97 -6.54
CA PHE A 44 -2.03 6.90 -7.51
C PHE A 44 -3.39 7.05 -8.23
N SER A 45 -3.99 8.25 -8.21
CA SER A 45 -5.32 8.53 -8.78
C SER A 45 -6.46 7.75 -8.11
N LEU A 46 -6.26 7.29 -6.88
CA LEU A 46 -7.29 6.67 -6.07
C LEU A 46 -8.22 7.74 -5.50
N THR A 47 -9.52 7.46 -5.49
CA THR A 47 -10.48 8.28 -4.75
C THR A 47 -10.23 8.17 -3.24
N ASP A 48 -10.75 9.14 -2.47
CA ASP A 48 -10.63 9.12 -1.01
C ASP A 48 -11.21 7.86 -0.37
N GLU A 49 -12.24 7.28 -0.97
CA GLU A 49 -12.86 6.04 -0.49
C GLU A 49 -11.98 4.83 -0.79
N GLU A 50 -11.45 4.72 -2.00
CA GLU A 50 -10.51 3.66 -2.40
C GLU A 50 -9.21 3.73 -1.58
N ALA A 51 -8.66 4.92 -1.38
CA ALA A 51 -7.47 5.12 -0.55
C ALA A 51 -7.69 4.62 0.88
N LYS A 52 -8.86 4.90 1.48
CA LYS A 52 -9.21 4.37 2.81
C LYS A 52 -9.35 2.85 2.82
N ILE A 53 -9.96 2.27 1.79
CA ILE A 53 -10.11 0.80 1.68
C ILE A 53 -8.73 0.14 1.60
N ILE A 54 -7.85 0.64 0.73
CA ILE A 54 -6.50 0.11 0.57
C ILE A 54 -5.68 0.32 1.83
N PHE A 55 -5.76 1.50 2.46
CA PHE A 55 -5.09 1.77 3.73
C PHE A 55 -5.53 0.79 4.83
N ASN A 56 -6.83 0.55 5.00
CA ASN A 56 -7.34 -0.40 5.98
C ASN A 56 -6.85 -1.83 5.69
N PHE A 57 -6.76 -2.22 4.42
CA PHE A 57 -6.18 -3.49 4.02
C PHE A 57 -4.68 -3.57 4.41
N LEU A 58 -3.91 -2.53 4.12
CA LEU A 58 -2.49 -2.45 4.49
C LEU A 58 -2.29 -2.52 5.99
N VAL A 59 -3.06 -1.78 6.79
CA VAL A 59 -3.01 -1.84 8.26
C VAL A 59 -3.33 -3.24 8.79
N LYS A 60 -4.30 -3.92 8.19
CA LYS A 60 -4.69 -5.25 8.66
C LYS A 60 -3.58 -6.28 8.47
N TYR A 61 -2.87 -6.23 7.35
CA TYR A 61 -1.94 -7.29 6.97
C TYR A 61 -0.47 -6.89 7.11
N PHE A 62 -0.11 -5.66 6.71
CA PHE A 62 1.26 -5.26 6.42
C PHE A 62 1.82 -4.12 7.30
N LEU A 63 0.95 -3.33 7.94
CA LEU A 63 1.36 -2.21 8.80
C LEU A 63 0.97 -2.45 10.26
N GLU A 64 1.70 -1.80 11.16
CA GLU A 64 1.38 -1.65 12.59
C GLU A 64 0.98 -0.20 12.84
N MET A 65 0.02 0.02 13.73
CA MET A 65 -0.39 1.35 14.18
C MET A 65 0.24 1.68 15.52
N ASP A 66 0.52 2.96 15.76
CA ASP A 66 0.96 3.43 17.07
C ASP A 66 -0.21 3.43 18.08
N GLU A 67 0.11 3.62 19.36
CA GLU A 67 -0.88 3.57 20.45
C GLU A 67 -2.01 4.61 20.31
N ARG A 68 -1.76 5.67 19.54
CA ARG A 68 -2.71 6.75 19.28
C ARG A 68 -3.49 6.57 17.98
N GLY A 69 -3.08 5.63 17.13
CA GLY A 69 -3.62 5.44 15.81
C GLY A 69 -3.40 6.64 14.88
N GLU A 70 -2.33 7.40 15.09
CA GLU A 70 -1.95 8.57 14.28
C GLU A 70 -0.85 8.23 13.28
N LYS A 71 -0.05 7.19 13.58
CA LYS A 71 1.08 6.76 12.79
C LYS A 71 1.03 5.28 12.48
N VAL A 72 1.66 4.92 11.36
CA VAL A 72 1.85 3.55 10.93
C VAL A 72 3.32 3.25 10.65
N LYS A 73 3.68 2.00 10.83
CA LYS A 73 4.99 1.45 10.48
C LYS A 73 4.79 0.15 9.73
N ALA A 74 5.63 -0.15 8.74
CA ALA A 74 5.68 -1.44 8.09
C ALA A 74 6.08 -2.53 9.09
N LYS A 75 5.36 -3.65 9.07
CA LYS A 75 5.79 -4.86 9.77
C LYS A 75 7.12 -5.34 9.20
N GLU A 76 7.94 -5.94 10.05
CA GLU A 76 9.24 -6.47 9.65
C GLU A 76 9.11 -7.52 8.52
N GLU A 77 8.08 -8.36 8.59
CA GLU A 77 7.75 -9.36 7.55
C GLU A 77 7.47 -8.70 6.19
N PHE A 78 6.74 -7.59 6.19
CA PHE A 78 6.45 -6.83 4.98
C PHE A 78 7.72 -6.20 4.41
N TYR A 79 8.58 -5.66 5.27
CA TYR A 79 9.87 -5.12 4.84
C TYR A 79 10.76 -6.19 4.21
N ASN A 80 10.80 -7.38 4.79
CA ASN A 80 11.63 -8.47 4.26
C ASN A 80 11.16 -8.94 2.86
N LEU A 81 9.84 -8.96 2.61
CA LEU A 81 9.29 -9.31 1.30
C LEU A 81 9.75 -8.37 0.17
N TYR A 82 9.90 -7.07 0.47
CA TYR A 82 10.34 -6.08 -0.51
C TYR A 82 11.87 -5.86 -0.51
N LYS A 83 12.60 -6.43 0.45
CA LYS A 83 14.06 -6.34 0.53
C LYS A 83 14.79 -7.43 -0.26
N GLU A 84 14.16 -8.60 -0.49
CA GLU A 84 14.76 -9.68 -1.31
C GLU A 84 14.81 -9.36 -2.82
N GLY A 85 14.38 -8.17 -3.24
CA GLY A 85 14.36 -7.73 -4.64
C GLY A 85 15.51 -6.81 -5.09
N ASP A 86 16.45 -6.45 -4.21
CA ASP A 86 17.62 -5.58 -4.51
C ASP A 86 18.90 -6.40 -4.80
#